data_AF-A0A175Y4Y6-F1
#
_entry.id   AF-A0A175Y4Y6-F1
#
_cell.length_a   1.000
_cell.length_b   1.000
_cell.length_c   1.000
_cell.angle_alpha   90.00
_cell.angle_beta   90.00
_cell.angle_gamma   90.00
#
_symmetry.space_group_name_H-M   'P 1'
#
loop_
_entity.id
_entity.type
_entity.pdbx_description
1 polymer ?
#
loop_
_entity_poly.entity_id
_entity_poly.type
_entity_poly.pdbx_seq_one_letter_code
_entity_poly.pdbx_strand_id
1 'polypeptide(L)'
;MTDKLDSLPDAVAAQAFRRLVRHLRHRTDAQNIDLMGLAGFCRNCLSDWIEEAGGLDKATARETIYGMPQDEWKARYQTEATPEQLARMDESMTRNPPADATKDAALDEALDESFPASDPPAMTEPGRG
;
A
#
# COMPACT_ATOMS: atom_id res chain seq x y z
N MET A 1 20.94 -13.71 14.73
CA MET A 1 21.57 -14.16 13.47
C MET A 1 21.38 -13.00 12.49
N THR A 2 22.43 -12.44 11.90
CA THR A 2 22.28 -11.34 10.92
C THR A 2 21.49 -11.85 9.72
N ASP A 3 20.46 -11.12 9.31
CA ASP A 3 19.72 -11.43 8.09
C ASP A 3 20.68 -11.34 6.90
N LYS A 4 20.67 -12.36 6.02
CA LYS A 4 21.53 -12.36 4.83
C LYS A 4 21.14 -11.27 3.85
N LEU A 5 19.87 -10.84 3.86
CA LEU A 5 19.38 -9.76 3.02
C LEU A 5 20.11 -8.45 3.33
N ASP A 6 20.30 -8.13 4.61
CA ASP A 6 20.99 -6.90 5.07
C ASP A 6 22.49 -6.90 4.74
N SER A 7 23.07 -8.08 4.48
CA SER A 7 24.47 -8.23 4.07
C SER A 7 24.68 -8.28 2.56
N LEU A 8 23.60 -8.23 1.77
CA LEU A 8 23.68 -8.29 0.31
C LEU A 8 24.31 -6.99 -0.23
N PRO A 9 25.32 -7.04 -1.12
CA PRO A 9 25.90 -5.82 -1.67
C PRO A 9 24.89 -4.98 -2.46
N ASP A 10 24.85 -3.68 -2.23
CA ASP A 10 23.91 -2.74 -2.86
C ASP A 10 23.88 -2.85 -4.39
N ALA A 11 25.04 -3.02 -5.02
CA ALA A 11 25.13 -3.18 -6.47
C ALA A 11 24.37 -4.42 -6.99
N VAL A 12 24.39 -5.51 -6.21
CA VAL A 12 23.67 -6.75 -6.52
C VAL A 12 22.17 -6.56 -6.29
N ALA A 13 21.79 -5.98 -5.15
CA ALA A 13 20.39 -5.66 -4.85
C ALA A 13 19.78 -4.75 -5.93
N ALA A 14 20.50 -3.69 -6.33
CA ALA A 14 20.05 -2.76 -7.36
C ALA A 14 19.96 -3.42 -8.75
N GLN A 15 20.84 -4.37 -9.09
CA GLN A 15 20.73 -5.13 -10.35
C GLN A 15 19.49 -6.01 -10.35
N ALA A 16 19.22 -6.72 -9.25
CA ALA A 16 18.02 -7.55 -9.10
C ALA A 16 16.73 -6.72 -9.15
N PHE A 17 16.68 -5.59 -8.44
CA PHE A 17 15.55 -4.67 -8.47
C PHE A 17 15.26 -4.13 -9.87
N ARG A 18 16.29 -3.62 -10.57
CA ARG A 18 16.13 -3.14 -11.97
C ARG A 18 15.66 -4.26 -12.90
N ARG A 19 16.07 -5.51 -12.68
CA ARG A 19 15.59 -6.68 -13.44
C ARG A 19 14.12 -6.96 -13.17
N LEU A 20 13.69 -6.93 -11.91
CA LEU A 20 12.29 -7.08 -11.52
C LEU A 20 11.41 -6.02 -12.19
N VAL A 21 11.80 -4.75 -12.10
CA VAL A 21 11.05 -3.64 -12.71
C VAL A 21 10.92 -3.85 -14.22
N ARG A 22 12.01 -4.17 -14.92
CA ARG A 22 11.96 -4.47 -16.37
C ARG A 22 11.09 -5.68 -16.70
N HIS A 23 11.11 -6.72 -15.86
CA HIS A 23 10.26 -7.89 -16.04
C HIS A 23 8.77 -7.54 -15.92
N LEU A 24 8.39 -6.74 -14.91
CA LEU A 24 7.02 -6.27 -14.72
C LEU A 24 6.57 -5.31 -15.84
N ARG A 25 7.48 -4.56 -16.46
CA ARG A 25 7.16 -3.76 -17.65
C ARG A 25 6.90 -4.62 -18.88
N HIS A 26 7.60 -5.74 -19.01
CA HIS A 26 7.35 -6.68 -20.12
C HIS A 26 6.03 -7.44 -19.94
N ARG A 27 5.68 -7.79 -18.70
CA ARG A 27 4.44 -8.49 -18.34
C ARG A 27 3.27 -7.54 -18.15
N THR A 28 2.84 -6.88 -19.22
CA THR A 28 1.66 -5.98 -19.21
C THR A 28 0.37 -6.73 -18.88
N ASP A 29 0.33 -8.04 -19.10
CA ASP A 29 -0.75 -8.94 -18.71
C ASP A 29 -0.89 -9.10 -17.18
N ALA A 30 0.21 -8.93 -16.43
CA ALA A 30 0.16 -8.97 -14.97
C ALA A 30 -0.39 -7.64 -14.45
N GLN A 31 -1.73 -7.53 -14.33
CA GLN A 31 -2.39 -6.34 -13.82
C GLN A 31 -2.03 -6.11 -12.34
N ASN A 32 -1.99 -4.84 -11.92
CA ASN A 32 -1.71 -4.52 -10.52
C ASN A 32 -2.74 -5.15 -9.57
N ILE A 33 -4.01 -5.23 -9.98
CA ILE A 33 -5.06 -5.82 -9.14
C ILE A 33 -4.79 -7.31 -8.85
N ASP A 34 -4.28 -8.05 -9.83
CA ASP A 34 -3.93 -9.46 -9.64
C ASP A 34 -2.68 -9.62 -8.78
N LEU A 35 -1.68 -8.74 -8.95
CA LEU A 35 -0.50 -8.71 -8.08
C LEU A 35 -0.87 -8.37 -6.63
N MET A 36 -1.77 -7.40 -6.44
CA MET A 36 -2.28 -7.06 -5.11
C MET A 36 -3.05 -8.22 -4.49
N GLY A 37 -3.94 -8.88 -5.24
CA GLY A 37 -4.72 -10.01 -4.72
C GLY A 37 -3.91 -11.27 -4.43
N LEU A 38 -2.78 -11.47 -5.11
CA LEU A 38 -1.92 -12.64 -4.91
C LEU A 38 -0.82 -12.40 -3.86
N ALA A 39 -0.14 -11.27 -3.95
CA ALA A 39 1.12 -11.02 -3.25
C ALA A 39 1.07 -9.83 -2.29
N GLY A 40 -0.03 -9.06 -2.27
CA GLY A 40 -0.16 -7.87 -1.43
C GLY A 40 0.74 -6.70 -1.84
N PHE A 41 1.37 -6.74 -3.02
CA PHE A 41 2.10 -5.59 -3.57
C PHE A 41 1.95 -5.55 -5.09
N CYS A 42 2.18 -4.37 -5.67
CA CYS A 42 2.20 -4.19 -7.13
C CYS A 42 3.22 -3.12 -7.56
N ARG A 43 3.20 -2.72 -8.83
CA ARG A 43 4.10 -1.67 -9.37
C ARG A 43 3.97 -0.34 -8.61
N ASN A 44 2.78 -0.05 -8.12
CA ASN A 44 2.51 1.15 -7.33
C ASN A 44 3.32 1.13 -6.03
N CYS A 45 3.30 0.02 -5.30
CA CYS A 45 4.06 -0.17 -4.07
C CYS A 45 5.57 -0.04 -4.32
N LEU A 46 6.08 -0.57 -5.45
CA LEU A 46 7.50 -0.38 -5.83
C LEU A 46 7.86 1.09 -6.05
N SER A 47 6.89 1.90 -6.48
CA SER A 47 7.09 3.34 -6.68
C SER A 47 7.13 4.06 -5.34
N ASP A 48 6.23 3.70 -4.43
CA ASP A 48 6.17 4.25 -3.07
C ASP A 48 7.47 3.92 -2.31
N TRP A 49 8.00 2.70 -2.43
CA TRP A 49 9.27 2.32 -1.80
C TRP A 49 10.49 3.11 -2.29
N ILE A 50 10.55 3.46 -3.57
CA ILE A 50 11.66 4.30 -4.07
C ILE A 50 11.47 5.80 -3.79
N GLU A 51 10.22 6.26 -3.65
CA GLU A 51 9.89 7.59 -3.16
C GLU A 51 10.35 7.72 -1.70
N GLU A 52 9.95 6.78 -0.84
CA GLU A 52 10.33 6.73 0.59
C GLU A 52 11.84 6.60 0.78
N ALA A 53 12.52 5.76 -0.01
CA ALA A 53 13.95 5.54 0.12
C ALA A 53 14.81 6.66 -0.50
N GLY A 54 14.32 7.32 -1.55
CA GLY A 54 15.11 8.22 -2.39
C GLY A 54 14.72 9.70 -2.34
N GLY A 55 13.59 10.04 -1.71
CA GLY A 55 13.04 11.41 -1.72
C GLY A 55 12.59 11.87 -3.11
N LEU A 56 12.22 10.94 -3.99
CA LEU A 56 11.64 11.24 -5.30
C LEU A 56 10.18 11.67 -5.12
N ASP A 57 9.68 12.60 -5.93
CA ASP A 57 8.24 12.85 -5.97
C ASP A 57 7.50 11.64 -6.57
N LYS A 58 6.26 11.46 -6.13
CA LYS A 58 5.40 10.35 -6.56
C LYS A 58 5.29 10.18 -8.08
N ALA A 59 5.20 11.28 -8.85
CA ALA A 59 5.06 11.17 -10.30
C ALA A 59 6.35 10.63 -10.94
N THR A 60 7.50 11.16 -10.54
CA THR A 60 8.82 10.68 -10.97
C THR A 60 9.06 9.23 -10.55
N ALA A 61 8.67 8.84 -9.34
CA ALA A 61 8.79 7.46 -8.87
C ALA A 61 7.94 6.50 -9.72
N ARG A 62 6.69 6.87 -10.01
CA ARG A 62 5.80 6.07 -10.85
C ARG A 62 6.37 5.94 -12.27
N GLU A 63 6.78 7.04 -12.90
CA GLU A 63 7.42 6.99 -14.21
C GLU A 63 8.68 6.12 -14.21
N THR A 64 9.47 6.17 -13.13
CA THR A 64 10.65 5.31 -12.93
C THR A 64 10.30 3.84 -12.83
N ILE A 65 9.14 3.44 -12.31
CA ILE A 65 8.72 2.03 -12.28
C ILE A 65 8.04 1.61 -13.59
N TYR A 66 7.16 2.43 -14.15
CA TYR A 66 6.39 2.11 -15.36
C TYR A 66 7.20 2.25 -16.65
N GLY A 67 8.22 3.11 -16.67
CA GLY A 67 9.00 3.45 -17.87
C GLY A 67 8.29 4.41 -18.82
N MET A 68 7.16 4.96 -18.40
CA MET A 68 6.37 6.02 -19.04
C MET A 68 5.46 6.63 -17.97
N PRO A 69 4.84 7.80 -18.22
CA PRO A 69 3.84 8.38 -17.32
C PRO A 69 2.75 7.37 -16.96
N GLN A 70 2.32 7.37 -15.70
CA GLN A 70 1.36 6.39 -15.22
C GLN A 70 0.07 6.40 -16.04
N ASP A 71 -0.44 7.58 -16.38
CA ASP A 71 -1.70 7.68 -17.13
C ASP A 71 -1.58 7.17 -18.57
N GLU A 72 -0.39 7.27 -19.18
CA GLU A 72 -0.08 6.66 -20.48
C GLU A 72 -0.06 5.13 -20.37
N TRP A 73 0.48 4.58 -19.27
CA TRP A 73 0.42 3.15 -19.00
C TRP A 73 -1.02 2.65 -18.81
N LYS A 74 -1.83 3.37 -18.01
CA LYS A 74 -3.24 3.03 -17.77
C LYS A 74 -4.00 2.98 -19.09
N ALA A 75 -3.86 4.00 -19.92
CA ALA A 75 -4.54 4.09 -21.21
C ALA A 75 -4.16 2.96 -22.18
N ARG A 76 -2.91 2.47 -22.13
CA ARG A 76 -2.42 1.43 -23.05
C ARG A 76 -2.65 0.00 -22.59
N TYR A 77 -2.54 -0.26 -21.29
CA TYR A 77 -2.38 -1.62 -20.78
C TYR A 77 -3.28 -1.98 -19.61
N GLN A 78 -3.90 -1.00 -18.93
CA GLN A 78 -4.74 -1.30 -17.78
C GLN A 78 -6.13 -1.73 -18.25
N THR A 79 -6.62 -2.83 -17.68
CA THR A 79 -8.00 -3.28 -17.87
C THR A 79 -8.83 -2.96 -16.63
N GLU A 80 -10.15 -2.91 -16.81
CA GLU A 80 -11.09 -2.82 -15.70
C GLU A 80 -10.98 -4.08 -14.82
N ALA A 81 -11.05 -3.89 -13.50
CA ALA A 81 -10.98 -4.99 -12.55
C ALA A 81 -12.35 -5.67 -12.42
N THR A 82 -12.38 -7.00 -12.42
CA THR A 82 -13.60 -7.76 -12.15
C THR A 82 -13.95 -7.76 -10.66
N PRO A 83 -15.21 -8.04 -10.28
CA PRO A 83 -15.60 -8.18 -8.88
C PRO A 83 -14.77 -9.22 -8.12
N GLU A 84 -14.40 -10.33 -8.77
CA GLU A 84 -13.58 -11.37 -8.15
C GLU A 84 -12.13 -10.89 -7.91
N GLN A 85 -11.58 -10.07 -8.80
CA GLN A 85 -10.25 -9.50 -8.62
C GLN A 85 -10.21 -8.51 -7.46
N LEU A 86 -11.25 -7.69 -7.32
CA LEU A 86 -11.41 -6.77 -6.20
C LEU A 86 -11.52 -7.54 -4.87
N ALA A 87 -12.36 -8.58 -4.80
CA ALA A 87 -12.50 -9.39 -3.60
C ALA A 87 -11.19 -10.05 -3.16
N ARG A 88 -10.38 -10.55 -4.12
CA ARG A 88 -9.06 -11.12 -3.81
C ARG A 88 -8.08 -10.06 -3.30
N MET A 89 -8.11 -8.86 -3.86
CA MET A 89 -7.30 -7.75 -3.36
C MET A 89 -7.65 -7.43 -1.90
N ASP A 90 -8.94 -7.31 -1.57
CA ASP A 90 -9.39 -6.97 -0.22
C ASP A 90 -8.99 -8.05 0.80
N GLU A 91 -9.13 -9.33 0.43
CA GLU A 91 -8.66 -10.45 1.26
C GLU A 91 -7.14 -10.39 1.47
N SER A 92 -6.38 -10.12 0.40
CA SER A 92 -4.92 -9.98 0.50
C SER A 92 -4.52 -8.80 1.38
N MET A 93 -5.24 -7.68 1.31
CA MET A 93 -4.96 -6.49 2.12
C MET A 93 -5.25 -6.71 3.60
N THR A 94 -6.24 -7.54 3.92
CA THR A 94 -6.50 -7.96 5.31
C THR A 94 -5.37 -8.83 5.86
N ARG A 95 -4.75 -9.67 5.02
CA ARG A 95 -3.61 -10.52 5.42
C ARG A 95 -2.29 -9.75 5.48
N ASN A 96 -2.11 -8.78 4.60
CA ASN A 96 -0.91 -7.96 4.48
C ASN A 96 -1.30 -6.48 4.53
N PRO A 97 -1.66 -5.95 5.71
CA PRO A 97 -1.98 -4.54 5.84
C PRO A 97 -0.74 -3.71 5.46
N PRO A 98 -0.92 -2.60 4.72
CA PRO A 98 0.20 -1.72 4.44
C PRO A 98 0.72 -1.12 5.76
N ALA A 99 2.02 -0.83 5.81
CA ALA A 99 2.71 -0.47 7.05
C ALA A 99 2.19 0.84 7.69
N ASP A 100 1.52 1.68 6.91
CA ASP A 100 0.77 2.86 7.36
C ASP A 100 -0.56 2.48 8.02
N ALA A 101 -1.35 1.56 7.45
CA ALA A 101 -2.60 1.09 8.04
C ALA A 101 -2.40 0.44 9.42
N THR A 102 -1.26 -0.20 9.67
CA THR A 102 -0.92 -0.67 11.03
C THR A 102 -0.66 0.45 12.02
N LYS A 103 -0.17 1.61 11.55
CA LYS A 103 0.01 2.81 12.40
C LYS A 103 -1.32 3.52 12.64
N ASP A 104 -2.17 3.60 11.62
CA ASP A 104 -3.50 4.19 11.72
C ASP A 104 -4.40 3.37 12.66
N ALA A 105 -4.39 2.04 12.56
CA ALA A 105 -5.12 1.17 13.49
C ALA A 105 -4.61 1.32 14.94
N ALA A 106 -3.30 1.42 15.14
CA ALA A 106 -2.72 1.67 16.46
C ALA A 106 -3.08 3.07 17.00
N LEU A 107 -3.23 4.06 16.11
CA LEU A 107 -3.67 5.40 16.48
C LEU A 107 -5.16 5.41 16.85
N ASP A 108 -6.02 4.74 16.09
CA ASP A 108 -7.44 4.61 16.37
C ASP A 108 -7.67 3.88 17.71
N GLU A 109 -6.96 2.79 17.97
CA GLU A 109 -7.02 2.08 19.25
C GLU A 109 -6.53 2.99 20.41
N ALA A 110 -5.43 3.72 20.23
CA ALA A 110 -4.96 4.67 21.23
C ALA A 110 -5.94 5.83 21.47
N LEU A 111 -6.69 6.26 20.45
CA LEU A 111 -7.74 7.27 20.58
C LEU A 111 -8.94 6.73 21.35
N ASP A 112 -9.40 5.52 21.04
CA ASP A 112 -10.51 4.86 21.74
C ASP A 112 -10.19 4.64 23.24
N GLU A 113 -8.95 4.28 23.57
CA GLU A 113 -8.48 4.17 24.96
C GLU A 113 -8.37 5.53 25.67
N SER A 114 -8.05 6.60 24.93
CA SER A 114 -7.89 7.96 25.47
C SER A 114 -9.21 8.69 25.68
N PHE A 115 -10.30 8.24 25.04
CA PHE A 115 -11.63 8.81 25.15
C PHE A 115 -12.67 7.78 25.65
N PRO A 116 -12.56 7.26 26.89
CA PRO A 116 -13.62 6.45 27.46
C PRO A 116 -14.88 7.33 27.58
N ALA A 117 -15.94 6.98 26.85
CA ALA A 117 -17.22 7.69 26.85
C ALA A 117 -17.65 8.06 28.28
N SER A 118 -17.47 9.33 28.64
CA SER A 118 -17.77 9.86 29.97
C SER A 118 -18.53 11.18 29.83
N ASP A 119 -19.68 11.13 29.16
CA ASP A 119 -20.73 12.09 29.45
C ASP A 119 -21.70 11.42 30.44
N PRO A 120 -21.68 11.80 31.74
CA PRO A 120 -22.77 11.40 32.62
C PRO A 120 -24.07 12.04 32.10
N PRO A 121 -25.21 11.34 32.12
CA PRO A 121 -26.46 11.92 31.68
C PRO A 121 -26.79 13.15 32.54
N ALA A 122 -27.05 14.29 31.88
CA ALA A 122 -27.54 15.49 32.52
C ALA A 122 -28.92 15.20 33.13
N MET A 123 -28.96 14.96 34.43
CA MET A 123 -30.20 14.83 35.21
C MET A 123 -30.86 16.22 35.31
N THR A 124 -31.76 16.55 34.39
CA THR A 124 -32.74 17.63 34.60
C THR A 124 -33.94 17.06 35.33
N GLU A 125 -34.10 17.35 36.63
CA GLU A 125 -35.34 17.09 37.37
C GLU A 125 -36.42 18.10 36.96
N PRO A 126 -37.62 17.66 36.49
CA PRO A 126 -38.77 18.53 36.42
C PRO A 126 -39.45 18.60 37.81
N GLY A 127 -39.64 19.82 38.31
CA GLY A 127 -40.25 20.10 39.61
C GLY A 127 -41.62 19.44 39.82
N ARG A 128 -41.82 18.92 41.03
CA ARG A 128 -43.15 18.61 41.57
C ARG A 128 -43.91 19.91 41.80
N GLY A 129 -45.21 19.88 41.46
CA GLY A 129 -46.15 21.00 41.60
C GLY A 129 -46.67 21.23 43.01
#